data_AF-A0A9P3AHT0-F1
#
_entry.id   AF-A0A9P3AHT0-F1
#
_cell.length_a   1.000
_cell.length_b   1.000
_cell.length_c   1.000
_cell.angle_alpha   90.00
_cell.angle_beta   90.00
_cell.angle_gamma   90.00
#
_symmetry.space_group_name_H-M   'P 1'
#
loop_
_entity.id
_entity.type
_entity.pdbx_description
1 polymer ?
#
loop_
_entity_poly.entity_id
_entity_poly.type
_entity_poly.pdbx_seq_one_letter_code
_entity_poly.pdbx_strand_id
1 'polypeptide(L)'
;MKDSYKLVASLNKNPLRPLLDEKKVILSYLYSQAVAHGVEHCEKHGDYSLLGALVNVFEGRDFKLFVSAWLCERLGLKSRMGPDGAVFARNGNPANPEMSFKVSLEAFAGNKFKIQVPVKPAGAKEKKTPKKVDMLDSWARLPGSFEHGKR
;
A
#
# COMPACT_ATOMS: atom_id res chain seq x y z
N MET A 1 -22.37 -6.19 -14.48
CA MET A 1 -21.05 -5.80 -13.92
C MET A 1 -20.91 -4.29 -13.80
N LYS A 2 -21.11 -3.52 -14.88
CA LYS A 2 -21.06 -2.04 -14.86
C LYS A 2 -22.07 -1.40 -13.88
N ASP A 3 -23.25 -1.99 -13.72
CA ASP A 3 -24.28 -1.44 -12.81
C ASP A 3 -23.91 -1.57 -11.34
N SER A 4 -23.23 -2.66 -10.95
CA SER A 4 -22.68 -2.84 -9.60
C SER A 4 -21.70 -1.71 -9.27
N TYR A 5 -20.84 -1.32 -10.24
CA TYR A 5 -19.95 -0.17 -10.08
C TYR A 5 -20.72 1.15 -9.91
N LYS A 6 -21.77 1.40 -10.72
CA LYS A 6 -22.56 2.64 -10.59
C LYS A 6 -23.21 2.77 -9.20
N LEU A 7 -23.69 1.66 -8.64
CA LEU A 7 -24.26 1.63 -7.29
C LEU A 7 -23.20 1.97 -6.23
N VAL A 8 -22.00 1.39 -6.35
CA VAL A 8 -20.89 1.71 -5.44
C VAL A 8 -20.45 3.17 -5.60
N ALA A 9 -20.39 3.67 -6.83
CA ALA A 9 -20.03 5.07 -7.09
C ALA A 9 -21.10 6.06 -6.57
N SER A 10 -22.39 5.71 -6.62
CA SER A 10 -23.46 6.57 -6.10
C SER A 10 -23.47 6.63 -4.57
N LEU A 11 -23.01 5.58 -3.88
CA LEU A 11 -22.84 5.59 -2.42
C LEU A 11 -21.89 6.69 -1.94
N ASN A 12 -20.89 7.07 -2.73
CA ASN A 12 -19.96 8.15 -2.36
C ASN A 12 -20.65 9.51 -2.19
N LYS A 13 -21.77 9.73 -2.86
CA LYS A 13 -22.56 10.97 -2.78
C LYS A 13 -23.78 10.83 -1.86
N ASN A 14 -24.02 9.63 -1.32
CA ASN A 14 -25.22 9.34 -0.56
C ASN A 14 -25.03 9.80 0.90
N PRO A 15 -25.90 10.66 1.45
CA PRO A 15 -25.82 11.10 2.84
C PRO A 15 -25.96 9.96 3.85
N LEU A 16 -26.52 8.81 3.45
CA LEU A 16 -26.66 7.63 4.30
C LEU A 16 -25.39 6.78 4.39
N ARG A 17 -24.33 7.11 3.63
CA ARG A 17 -23.06 6.37 3.62
C ARG A 17 -22.48 6.14 5.03
N PRO A 18 -22.44 7.12 5.95
CA PRO A 18 -21.87 6.92 7.29
C PRO A 18 -22.66 5.91 8.15
N LEU A 19 -23.91 5.61 7.78
CA LEU A 19 -24.75 4.65 8.50
C LEU A 19 -24.55 3.20 8.01
N LEU A 20 -23.78 3.00 6.94
CA LEU A 20 -23.53 1.68 6.38
C LEU A 20 -22.43 0.96 7.14
N ASP A 21 -22.65 -0.33 7.40
CA ASP A 21 -21.63 -1.21 7.95
C ASP A 21 -20.59 -1.55 6.87
N GLU A 22 -19.41 -0.95 6.99
CA GLU A 22 -18.28 -1.13 6.06
C GLU A 22 -17.88 -2.59 5.87
N LYS A 23 -18.03 -3.44 6.91
CA LYS A 23 -17.72 -4.87 6.81
C LYS A 23 -18.70 -5.56 5.87
N LYS A 24 -19.99 -5.21 5.95
CA LYS A 24 -21.00 -5.77 5.06
C LYS A 24 -20.80 -5.27 3.63
N VAL A 25 -20.41 -4.01 3.46
CA VAL A 25 -20.13 -3.45 2.13
C VAL A 25 -18.99 -4.20 1.46
N ILE A 26 -17.85 -4.37 2.14
CA ILE A 26 -16.67 -5.01 1.52
C ILE A 26 -16.89 -6.51 1.24
N LEU A 27 -17.64 -7.20 2.12
CA LEU A 27 -18.00 -8.61 1.95
C LEU A 27 -19.10 -8.83 0.90
N SER A 28 -19.79 -7.76 0.46
CA SER A 28 -20.90 -7.89 -0.45
C SER A 28 -20.45 -8.36 -1.83
N TYR A 29 -21.29 -9.20 -2.45
CA TYR A 29 -21.07 -9.64 -3.82
C TYR A 29 -21.08 -8.48 -4.82
N LEU A 30 -21.91 -7.46 -4.57
CA LEU A 30 -21.99 -6.24 -5.40
C LEU A 30 -20.67 -5.49 -5.42
N TYR A 31 -20.02 -5.35 -4.26
CA TYR A 31 -18.71 -4.71 -4.17
C TYR A 31 -17.63 -5.52 -4.91
N SER A 32 -17.62 -6.85 -4.74
CA SER A 32 -16.69 -7.72 -5.49
C SER A 32 -16.87 -7.60 -7.01
N GLN A 33 -18.11 -7.48 -7.50
CA GLN A 33 -18.37 -7.25 -8.93
C GLN A 33 -17.90 -5.86 -9.39
N ALA A 34 -18.09 -4.83 -8.56
CA ALA A 34 -17.63 -3.48 -8.86
C ALA A 34 -16.09 -3.41 -8.96
N VAL A 35 -15.38 -4.11 -8.06
CA VAL A 35 -13.92 -4.24 -8.10
C VAL A 35 -13.48 -4.96 -9.38
N ALA A 36 -14.10 -6.09 -9.72
CA ALA A 36 -13.78 -6.83 -10.94
C ALA A 36 -13.96 -5.96 -12.20
N HIS A 37 -15.06 -5.20 -12.28
CA HIS A 37 -15.29 -4.26 -13.38
C HIS A 37 -14.25 -3.13 -13.41
N GLY A 38 -13.86 -2.59 -12.25
CA GLY A 38 -12.83 -1.55 -12.16
C GLY A 38 -11.47 -2.06 -12.67
N VAL A 39 -11.07 -3.26 -12.27
CA VAL A 39 -9.83 -3.92 -12.71
C VAL A 39 -9.87 -4.17 -14.22
N GLU A 40 -10.94 -4.77 -14.73
CA GLU A 40 -11.11 -5.07 -16.16
C GLU A 40 -11.04 -3.79 -17.01
N HIS A 41 -11.66 -2.70 -16.54
CA HIS A 41 -11.59 -1.41 -17.23
C HIS A 41 -10.16 -0.85 -17.26
N CYS A 42 -9.44 -0.93 -16.14
CA CYS A 42 -8.04 -0.49 -16.05
C CYS A 42 -7.12 -1.27 -16.99
N GLU A 43 -7.33 -2.59 -17.10
CA GLU A 43 -6.55 -3.45 -17.98
C GLU A 43 -6.82 -3.17 -19.47
N LYS A 44 -8.09 -2.95 -19.83
CA LYS A 44 -8.49 -2.71 -21.23
C LYS A 44 -8.15 -1.31 -21.74
N HIS A 45 -8.36 -0.29 -20.91
CA HIS A 45 -8.29 1.12 -21.33
C HIS A 45 -7.07 1.86 -20.76
N GLY A 46 -6.40 1.32 -19.74
CA GLY A 46 -5.31 2.01 -19.06
C GLY A 46 -5.76 3.23 -18.23
N ASP A 47 -7.07 3.41 -18.02
CA ASP A 47 -7.65 4.48 -17.20
C ASP A 47 -7.90 3.98 -15.77
N TYR A 48 -7.41 4.74 -14.79
CA TYR A 48 -7.48 4.45 -13.36
C TYR A 48 -8.50 5.31 -12.61
N SER A 49 -9.23 6.19 -13.32
CA SER A 49 -10.21 7.11 -12.75
C SER A 49 -11.29 6.42 -11.91
N LEU A 50 -11.67 5.19 -12.30
CA LEU A 50 -12.72 4.41 -11.63
C LEU A 50 -12.29 3.85 -10.26
N LEU A 51 -10.99 3.68 -10.01
CA LEU A 51 -10.50 3.04 -8.80
C LEU A 51 -10.72 3.89 -7.55
N GLY A 52 -10.70 5.21 -7.69
CA GLY A 52 -10.93 6.14 -6.59
C GLY A 52 -12.29 5.92 -5.93
N ALA A 53 -13.33 5.72 -6.75
CA ALA A 53 -14.68 5.50 -6.25
C ALA A 53 -14.80 4.23 -5.40
N LEU A 54 -14.04 3.17 -5.71
CA LEU A 54 -14.06 1.91 -4.96
C LEU A 54 -13.45 2.07 -3.55
N VAL A 55 -12.37 2.87 -3.43
CA VAL A 55 -11.73 3.13 -2.14
C VAL A 55 -12.53 4.13 -1.31
N ASN A 56 -13.06 5.17 -1.95
CA ASN A 56 -13.71 6.30 -1.28
C ASN A 56 -15.05 5.93 -0.62
N VAL A 57 -15.61 4.75 -0.94
CA VAL A 57 -16.86 4.26 -0.32
C VAL A 57 -16.67 4.01 1.17
N PHE A 58 -15.46 3.65 1.59
CA PHE A 58 -15.13 3.46 2.99
C PHE A 58 -14.73 4.78 3.63
N GLU A 59 -15.00 4.94 4.92
CA GLU A 59 -14.48 5.99 5.78
C GLU A 59 -13.32 5.46 6.62
N GLY A 60 -13.43 4.22 7.10
CA GLY A 60 -12.46 3.50 7.89
C GLY A 60 -11.09 3.37 7.21
N ARG A 61 -10.05 3.75 7.95
CA ARG A 61 -8.66 3.74 7.46
C ARG A 61 -8.22 2.36 6.99
N ASP A 62 -8.51 1.31 7.76
CA ASP A 62 -8.09 -0.04 7.44
C ASP A 62 -8.75 -0.54 6.15
N PHE A 63 -10.04 -0.28 5.94
CA PHE A 63 -10.72 -0.66 4.70
C PHE A 63 -10.15 0.10 3.49
N LYS A 64 -9.93 1.41 3.62
CA LYS A 64 -9.32 2.21 2.55
C LYS A 64 -7.93 1.70 2.18
N LEU A 65 -7.10 1.44 3.18
CA LEU A 65 -5.74 0.95 2.97
C LEU A 65 -5.76 -0.45 2.36
N PHE A 66 -6.72 -1.31 2.72
CA PHE A 66 -6.78 -2.69 2.23
C PHE A 66 -7.10 -2.68 0.74
N VAL A 67 -8.19 -2.00 0.38
CA VAL A 67 -8.64 -1.90 -1.01
C VAL A 67 -7.59 -1.19 -1.87
N SER A 68 -7.01 -0.09 -1.39
CA SER A 68 -6.00 0.64 -2.15
C SER A 68 -4.70 -0.17 -2.32
N ALA A 69 -4.22 -0.86 -1.29
CA ALA A 69 -3.05 -1.72 -1.38
C ALA A 69 -3.29 -2.89 -2.35
N TRP A 70 -4.44 -3.55 -2.23
CA TRP A 70 -4.81 -4.65 -3.11
C TRP A 70 -4.89 -4.20 -4.57
N LEU A 71 -5.52 -3.06 -4.87
CA LEU A 71 -5.56 -2.50 -6.22
C LEU A 71 -4.17 -2.13 -6.74
N CYS A 72 -3.28 -1.62 -5.88
CA CYS A 72 -1.91 -1.31 -6.26
C CYS A 72 -1.12 -2.56 -6.62
N GLU A 73 -1.23 -3.64 -5.85
CA GLU A 73 -0.56 -4.91 -6.14
C GLU A 73 -1.13 -5.59 -7.38
N ARG A 74 -2.47 -5.61 -7.53
CA ARG A 74 -3.16 -6.25 -8.66
C ARG A 74 -2.84 -5.58 -10.00
N LEU A 75 -2.63 -4.26 -10.01
CA LEU A 75 -2.48 -3.47 -11.24
C LEU A 75 -1.09 -2.82 -11.41
N GLY A 76 -0.14 -3.02 -10.48
CA GLY A 76 1.19 -2.41 -10.55
C GLY A 76 1.19 -0.89 -10.34
N LEU A 77 0.30 -0.40 -9.47
CA LEU A 77 0.06 1.02 -9.24
C LEU A 77 0.67 1.51 -7.92
N LYS A 78 0.72 2.82 -7.77
CA LYS A 78 0.87 3.54 -6.50
C LYS A 78 -0.40 4.34 -6.24
N SER A 79 -0.82 4.39 -4.99
CA SER A 79 -1.95 5.22 -4.55
C SER A 79 -1.45 6.40 -3.73
N ARG A 80 -2.16 7.52 -3.82
CA ARG A 80 -2.02 8.69 -2.95
C ARG A 80 -3.39 9.18 -2.57
N MET A 81 -3.59 9.56 -1.31
CA MET A 81 -4.84 10.21 -0.90
C MET A 81 -4.76 11.69 -1.26
N GLY A 82 -5.61 12.11 -2.20
CA GLY A 82 -5.82 13.51 -2.55
C GLY A 82 -7.04 14.09 -1.83
N PRO A 83 -7.33 15.39 -2.05
CA PRO A 83 -8.50 16.06 -1.49
C PRO A 83 -9.82 15.41 -1.93
N ASP A 84 -9.89 14.89 -3.16
CA ASP A 84 -11.06 14.20 -3.71
C ASP A 84 -11.03 12.67 -3.48
N GLY A 85 -10.11 12.21 -2.64
CA GLY A 85 -9.94 10.81 -2.25
C GLY A 85 -8.80 10.10 -3.00
N ALA A 86 -8.94 8.78 -3.19
CA ALA A 86 -7.84 7.94 -3.67
C ALA A 86 -7.51 8.18 -5.15
N VAL A 87 -6.26 8.57 -5.42
CA VAL A 87 -5.71 8.75 -6.77
C VAL A 87 -4.64 7.70 -7.03
N PHE A 88 -4.67 7.10 -8.21
CA PHE A 88 -3.75 6.03 -8.61
C PHE A 88 -2.88 6.46 -9.78
N ALA A 89 -1.63 6.01 -9.78
CA ALA A 89 -0.67 6.23 -10.87
C ALA A 89 0.21 4.98 -11.05
N ARG A 90 0.82 4.81 -12.22
CA ARG A 90 1.79 3.73 -12.43
C ARG A 90 3.05 3.95 -11.59
N ASN A 91 3.58 2.87 -11.03
CA ASN A 91 4.79 2.89 -10.20
C ASN A 91 5.98 2.13 -10.81
N GLY A 92 5.80 1.53 -12.00
CA GLY A 92 6.83 0.69 -12.63
C GLY A 92 6.98 -0.70 -12.00
N ASN A 93 6.24 -1.00 -10.93
CA ASN A 93 6.15 -2.35 -10.38
C ASN A 93 5.35 -3.27 -11.31
N PRO A 94 5.71 -4.57 -11.41
CA PRO A 94 4.92 -5.52 -12.17
C PRO A 94 3.53 -5.69 -11.53
N ALA A 95 2.50 -5.78 -12.37
CA ALA A 95 1.16 -6.13 -11.93
C ALA A 95 1.10 -7.62 -11.57
N ASN A 96 0.32 -7.98 -10.55
CA ASN A 96 0.09 -9.37 -10.16
C ASN A 96 -1.31 -9.86 -10.57
N PRO A 97 -1.49 -10.41 -11.78
CA PRO A 97 -2.82 -10.78 -12.29
C PRO A 97 -3.47 -11.96 -11.56
N GLU A 98 -2.68 -12.81 -10.91
CA GLU A 98 -3.15 -14.01 -10.19
C GLU A 98 -3.77 -13.68 -8.83
N MET A 99 -3.62 -12.44 -8.36
CA MET A 99 -4.12 -12.01 -7.06
C MET A 99 -5.66 -12.00 -7.03
N SER A 100 -6.24 -12.87 -6.20
CA SER A 100 -7.68 -12.93 -6.00
C SER A 100 -8.13 -11.98 -4.89
N PHE A 101 -9.15 -11.16 -5.18
CA PHE A 101 -9.76 -10.28 -4.19
C PHE A 101 -10.38 -11.06 -3.03
N LYS A 102 -11.05 -12.19 -3.33
CA LYS A 102 -11.71 -13.02 -2.32
C LYS A 102 -10.72 -13.60 -1.31
N VAL A 103 -9.63 -14.18 -1.79
CA VAL A 103 -8.58 -14.77 -0.94
C VAL A 103 -7.94 -13.70 -0.03
N SER A 104 -7.66 -12.53 -0.60
CA SER A 104 -7.09 -11.40 0.16
C SER A 104 -8.06 -10.89 1.23
N LEU A 105 -9.35 -10.88 0.91
CA LEU A 105 -10.41 -10.44 1.79
C LEU A 105 -10.68 -11.44 2.92
N GLU A 106 -10.59 -12.74 2.66
CA GLU A 106 -10.66 -13.78 3.70
C GLU A 106 -9.51 -13.65 4.69
N ALA A 107 -8.29 -13.41 4.20
CA ALA A 107 -7.14 -13.12 5.05
C ALA A 107 -7.34 -11.85 5.91
N PHE A 108 -7.89 -10.79 5.32
CA PHE A 108 -8.20 -9.55 6.03
C PHE A 108 -9.30 -9.72 7.08
N ALA A 109 -10.34 -10.50 6.77
CA ALA A 109 -11.41 -10.84 7.70
C ALA A 109 -10.89 -11.70 8.86
N GLY A 110 -10.02 -12.68 8.58
CA GLY A 110 -9.32 -13.49 9.59
C GLY A 110 -8.48 -12.66 10.55
N ASN A 111 -7.90 -11.54 10.07
CA ASN A 111 -7.18 -10.57 10.90
C ASN A 111 -8.09 -9.50 11.54
N LYS A 112 -9.39 -9.78 11.68
CA LYS A 112 -10.39 -8.87 12.30
C LYS A 112 -10.48 -7.50 11.62
N PHE A 113 -10.27 -7.45 10.30
CA PHE A 113 -10.30 -6.22 9.50
C PHE A 113 -9.26 -5.17 9.94
N LYS A 114 -8.13 -5.62 10.48
CA LYS A 114 -6.99 -4.76 10.80
C LYS A 114 -5.90 -4.95 9.77
N ILE A 115 -5.34 -3.85 9.27
CA ILE A 115 -4.17 -3.93 8.42
C ILE A 115 -2.92 -4.05 9.27
N GLN A 116 -2.14 -5.09 8.99
CA GLN A 116 -0.73 -5.07 9.33
C GLN A 116 -0.05 -4.28 8.22
N VAL A 117 0.09 -2.97 8.41
CA VAL A 117 0.98 -2.21 7.54
C VAL A 117 2.35 -2.81 7.79
N PRO A 118 3.03 -3.41 6.81
CA PRO A 118 4.45 -3.62 6.95
C PRO A 118 5.02 -2.21 7.08
N VAL A 119 5.31 -1.79 8.32
CA VAL A 119 6.16 -0.64 8.56
C VAL A 119 7.45 -1.03 7.89
N LYS A 120 7.66 -0.60 6.63
CA LYS A 120 9.00 -0.53 6.07
C LYS A 120 9.84 0.11 7.18
N PRO A 121 10.91 -0.53 7.68
CA PRO A 121 11.74 0.11 8.67
C PRO A 121 12.13 1.48 8.10
N ALA A 122 11.83 2.53 8.87
CA ALA A 122 12.27 3.87 8.56
C ALA A 122 13.78 3.80 8.33
N GLY A 123 14.19 4.08 7.09
CA GLY A 123 15.58 4.07 6.67
C GLY A 123 16.15 2.66 6.46
N ALA A 124 16.51 2.38 5.21
CA ALA A 124 17.82 1.79 5.01
C ALA A 124 18.80 2.69 5.79
N LYS A 125 19.27 2.24 6.96
CA LYS A 125 20.56 2.71 7.44
C LYS A 125 21.52 2.32 6.34
N GLU A 126 21.90 3.30 5.52
CA GLU A 126 23.14 3.22 4.77
C GLU A 126 24.16 2.65 5.74
N LYS A 127 24.66 1.45 5.46
CA LYS A 127 25.86 0.97 6.11
C LYS A 127 26.87 2.06 5.85
N LYS A 128 27.20 2.85 6.87
CA LYS A 128 28.36 3.73 6.85
C LYS A 128 29.49 2.85 6.37
N THR A 129 29.92 3.07 5.13
CA THR A 129 31.19 2.54 4.64
C THR A 129 32.23 2.91 5.69
N PRO A 130 33.10 1.99 6.14
CA PRO A 130 34.15 2.37 7.05
C PRO A 130 34.93 3.50 6.36
N LYS A 131 34.99 4.67 7.00
CA LYS A 131 35.79 5.80 6.50
C LYS A 131 37.16 5.24 6.21
N LYS A 132 37.64 5.35 4.95
CA LYS A 132 39.04 5.19 4.63
C LYS A 132 39.78 6.18 5.55
N VAL A 133 40.41 5.65 6.59
CA VAL A 133 41.38 6.41 7.37
C VAL A 133 42.53 6.62 6.41
N ASP A 134 42.69 7.86 5.96
CA ASP A 134 43.81 8.23 5.13
C ASP A 134 45.08 8.08 5.99
N MET A 135 45.92 7.11 5.63
CA MET A 135 47.12 6.72 6.38
C MET A 135 48.22 7.80 6.34
N LEU A 136 47.94 8.94 5.72
CA LEU A 136 48.85 10.09 5.55
C LEU A 136 48.56 11.26 6.50
N ASP A 137 47.39 11.28 7.17
CA ASP A 137 47.03 12.30 8.18
C ASP A 137 47.33 11.86 9.61
N SER A 138 48.20 10.86 9.80
CA SER A 138 48.68 10.43 11.11
C SER A 138 49.78 11.36 11.64
N TRP A 139 49.52 12.66 11.69
CA TRP A 139 50.43 13.67 12.24
C TRP A 139 50.34 13.82 13.77
N ALA A 140 49.69 12.87 14.43
CA ALA A 140 49.68 12.72 15.88
C ALA A 140 50.11 11.30 16.30
N ARG A 141 51.28 10.85 15.80
CA ARG A 141 52.06 9.82 16.51
C ARG A 141 52.66 10.48 17.75
N LEU A 142 51.94 10.43 18.87
CA LEU A 142 52.56 10.65 20.16
C LEU A 142 53.40 9.41 20.53
N PRO A 143 54.70 9.57 20.83
CA PRO A 143 55.59 8.47 21.16
C PRO A 143 55.50 8.14 22.65
N GLY A 144 55.44 6.84 22.98
CA GLY A 144 55.82 6.36 24.30
C GLY A 144 54.71 5.77 25.16
N SER A 145 54.70 4.44 25.22
CA SER A 145 54.55 3.59 26.43
C SER A 145 54.41 2.15 25.91
N PHE A 146 55.51 1.46 25.63
CA PHE A 146 56.24 0.57 26.55
C PHE A 146 55.34 -0.47 27.27
N GLU A 147 55.82 -1.71 27.23
CA GLU A 147 55.38 -2.93 27.95
C GLU A 147 54.42 -3.89 27.23
N HIS A 148 55.01 -4.72 26.36
CA HIS A 148 54.53 -6.08 26.13
C HIS A 148 54.81 -6.93 27.38
N GLY A 149 53.75 -7.50 27.94
CA GLY A 149 53.81 -8.46 29.04
C GLY A 149 54.33 -9.83 28.63
N LYS A 150 55.06 -10.44 29.58
CA LYS A 150 55.36 -11.87 29.78
C LYS A 150 54.24 -12.79 29.23
N ARG A 151 54.47 -13.93 28.58
CA ARG A 151 55.51 -14.97 28.65
C ARG A 151 55.74 -15.56 27.27
#